data_AF-A0AAW5KPH7-F1
#
_entry.id   AF-A0AAW5KPH7-F1
#
_cell.length_a   1.000
_cell.length_b   1.000
_cell.length_c   1.000
_cell.angle_alpha   90.00
_cell.angle_beta   90.00
_cell.angle_gamma   90.00
#
_symmetry.space_group_name_H-M   'P 1'
#
loop_
_entity.id
_entity.type
_entity.pdbx_description
1 polymer ?
#
loop_
_entity_poly.entity_id
_entity_poly.type
_entity_poly.pdbx_seq_one_letter_code
_entity_poly.pdbx_strand_id
1 'polypeptide(L)'
;MKFCEQLGKYIEQLSCTAKELCELSGISPSTFSRYRSGERIPEIDTVAFDGLCNALEAVAREKGYGDMTRENIKRAFLGCEDVIPADRESMRQNFNTLISALDINIKRMCKEINYDVSTVFRIRNGTRKPADPERFVAAIAGFTARELRTPTEISAVAQLVGCNESDIEDVSQRYEVICKWLFSDHARQSREIKNGGIEKFLDKLDEFDLNEYIKAIRFDEMKVPALPFQLPVSKSYFGIKEMMESELDFLKATVLSRSNEPVIMYSDMPMKEMADDPEFPKKWMFGMALMLKKGLHLCQIHNLDRSLDDMMLGLESWIPMYMTGQAFTAMADII
;
A
#
# COMPACT_ATOMS: atom_id res chain seq x y z
N MET A 1 18.88 -28.87 4.15
CA MET A 1 17.74 -29.37 3.33
C MET A 1 16.76 -28.24 3.11
N LYS A 2 16.29 -28.08 1.88
CA LYS A 2 15.34 -27.04 1.48
C LYS A 2 13.90 -27.45 1.81
N PHE A 3 13.01 -26.46 1.89
CA PHE A 3 11.58 -26.67 2.13
C PHE A 3 10.95 -27.60 1.09
N CYS A 4 11.22 -27.37 -0.19
CA CYS A 4 10.66 -28.19 -1.28
C CYS A 4 11.12 -29.65 -1.22
N GLU A 5 12.35 -29.89 -0.79
CA GLU A 5 12.90 -31.24 -0.59
C GLU A 5 12.21 -31.95 0.58
N GLN A 6 11.99 -31.22 1.69
CA GLN A 6 11.28 -31.77 2.84
C GLN A 6 9.80 -32.04 2.53
N LEU A 7 9.14 -31.14 1.79
CA LEU A 7 7.78 -31.33 1.31
C LEU A 7 7.68 -32.54 0.37
N GLY A 8 8.66 -32.70 -0.53
CA GLY A 8 8.77 -33.87 -1.42
C GLY A 8 8.85 -35.18 -0.64
N LYS A 9 9.69 -35.23 0.41
CA LYS A 9 9.80 -36.40 1.30
C LYS A 9 8.48 -36.76 1.96
N TYR A 10 7.73 -35.79 2.45
CA TYR A 10 6.41 -36.06 3.04
C TYR A 10 5.42 -36.59 2.01
N ILE A 11 5.40 -36.04 0.79
CA ILE A 11 4.53 -36.52 -0.29
C ILE A 11 4.85 -37.98 -0.65
N GLU A 12 6.13 -38.31 -0.77
CA GLU A 12 6.59 -39.68 -1.06
C GLU A 12 6.27 -40.64 0.09
N GLN A 13 6.64 -40.26 1.32
CA GLN A 13 6.44 -41.09 2.51
C GLN A 13 4.95 -41.35 2.79
N LEU A 14 4.11 -40.33 2.61
CA LEU A 14 2.67 -40.46 2.76
C LEU A 14 2.01 -41.02 1.51
N SER A 15 2.71 -41.17 0.38
CA SER A 15 2.12 -41.58 -0.92
C SER A 15 0.83 -40.81 -1.24
N CYS A 16 0.82 -39.50 -0.99
CA CYS A 16 -0.35 -38.62 -1.20
C CYS A 16 -0.22 -37.82 -2.49
N THR A 17 -1.36 -37.28 -2.96
CA THR A 17 -1.37 -36.49 -4.20
C THR A 17 -1.33 -35.01 -3.92
N ALA A 18 -0.77 -34.23 -4.85
CA ALA A 18 -0.82 -32.77 -4.76
C ALA A 18 -2.28 -32.25 -4.69
N LYS A 19 -3.21 -32.92 -5.39
CA LYS A 19 -4.63 -32.58 -5.39
C LYS A 19 -5.25 -32.72 -3.99
N GLU A 20 -5.01 -33.86 -3.35
CA GLU A 20 -5.48 -34.17 -1.99
C GLU A 20 -4.95 -33.15 -0.96
N LEU A 21 -3.66 -32.80 -1.05
CA LEU A 21 -3.09 -31.78 -0.17
C LEU A 21 -3.65 -30.38 -0.45
N CYS A 22 -3.92 -30.02 -1.71
CA CYS A 22 -4.54 -28.73 -2.04
C CYS A 22 -5.98 -28.63 -1.48
N GLU A 23 -6.77 -29.70 -1.62
CA GLU A 23 -8.15 -29.76 -1.10
C GLU A 23 -8.19 -29.64 0.43
N LEU A 24 -7.31 -30.34 1.13
CA LEU A 24 -7.25 -30.32 2.60
C LEU A 24 -6.63 -29.04 3.18
N SER A 25 -5.66 -28.44 2.48
CA SER A 25 -4.95 -27.25 2.96
C SER A 25 -5.62 -25.93 2.57
N GLY A 26 -6.56 -25.94 1.61
CA GLY A 26 -7.13 -24.74 1.01
C GLY A 26 -6.16 -23.97 0.11
N ILE A 27 -4.99 -24.55 -0.21
CA ILE A 27 -3.98 -23.93 -1.08
C ILE A 27 -4.35 -24.18 -2.54
N SER A 28 -4.28 -23.15 -3.38
CA SER A 28 -4.52 -23.31 -4.81
C SER A 28 -3.47 -24.22 -5.48
N PRO A 29 -3.84 -25.01 -6.51
CA PRO A 29 -2.89 -25.88 -7.22
C PRO A 29 -1.67 -25.13 -7.79
N SER A 30 -1.87 -23.88 -8.24
CA SER A 30 -0.78 -23.04 -8.75
C SER A 30 0.21 -22.67 -7.66
N THR A 31 -0.27 -22.28 -6.48
CA THR A 31 0.58 -21.94 -5.32
C THR A 31 1.31 -23.16 -4.80
N PHE A 32 0.62 -24.30 -4.67
CA PHE A 32 1.22 -25.55 -4.24
C PHE A 32 2.31 -26.04 -5.22
N SER A 33 2.08 -25.91 -6.53
CA SER A 33 3.09 -26.25 -7.54
C SER A 33 4.37 -25.43 -7.37
N ARG A 34 4.25 -24.13 -7.05
CA ARG A 34 5.40 -23.24 -6.79
C ARG A 34 6.15 -23.63 -5.51
N TYR A 35 5.44 -24.11 -4.49
CA TYR A 35 6.06 -24.66 -3.28
C TYR A 35 6.85 -25.94 -3.60
N ARG A 36 6.27 -26.83 -4.42
CA ARG A 36 6.92 -28.09 -4.81
C ARG A 36 8.14 -27.88 -5.70
N SER A 37 8.13 -26.87 -6.58
CA SER A 37 9.28 -26.53 -7.41
C SER A 37 10.38 -25.75 -6.66
N GLY A 38 10.07 -25.24 -5.46
CA GLY A 38 10.97 -24.36 -4.71
C GLY A 38 11.04 -22.93 -5.28
N GLU A 39 10.13 -22.57 -6.20
CA GLU A 39 10.00 -21.20 -6.73
C GLU A 39 9.44 -20.24 -5.67
N ARG A 40 8.63 -20.76 -4.75
CA ARG A 40 8.04 -20.02 -3.63
C ARG A 40 8.18 -20.83 -2.35
N ILE A 41 8.35 -20.15 -1.22
CA ILE A 41 8.32 -20.75 0.12
C ILE A 41 7.11 -20.17 0.85
N PRO A 42 6.30 -20.97 1.54
CA PRO A 42 5.19 -20.45 2.33
C PRO A 42 5.70 -19.55 3.46
N GLU A 43 5.04 -18.41 3.65
CA GLU A 43 5.30 -17.55 4.80
C GLU A 43 4.86 -18.27 6.09
N ILE A 44 5.72 -18.23 7.11
CA ILE A 44 5.48 -18.85 8.40
C ILE A 44 4.31 -18.15 9.11
N ASP A 45 3.53 -18.91 9.87
CA ASP A 45 2.36 -18.45 10.62
C ASP A 45 1.26 -17.80 9.75
N THR A 46 1.21 -18.14 8.45
CA THR A 46 0.09 -17.82 7.58
C THR A 46 -0.94 -18.94 7.55
N VAL A 47 -2.18 -18.61 7.17
CA VAL A 47 -3.26 -19.58 6.95
C VAL A 47 -2.84 -20.66 5.96
N ALA A 48 -2.08 -20.31 4.92
CA ALA A 48 -1.57 -21.27 3.95
C ALA A 48 -0.54 -22.23 4.56
N PHE A 49 0.39 -21.74 5.39
CA PHE A 49 1.39 -22.59 6.03
C PHE A 49 0.77 -23.52 7.08
N ASP A 50 -0.15 -23.00 7.89
CA ASP A 50 -0.89 -23.80 8.86
C ASP A 50 -1.79 -24.83 8.16
N GLY A 51 -2.48 -24.44 7.09
CA GLY A 51 -3.30 -25.32 6.26
C GLY A 51 -2.47 -26.47 5.67
N LEU A 52 -1.25 -26.20 5.21
CA LEU A 52 -0.34 -27.25 4.72
C LEU A 52 0.06 -28.23 5.81
N CYS A 53 0.42 -27.74 7.00
CA CYS A 53 0.80 -28.59 8.13
C CYS A 53 -0.37 -29.46 8.58
N ASN A 54 -1.58 -28.90 8.66
CA ASN A 54 -2.80 -29.61 9.03
C ASN A 54 -3.18 -30.67 7.98
N ALA A 55 -3.04 -30.35 6.69
CA ALA A 55 -3.32 -31.30 5.62
C ALA A 55 -2.37 -32.51 5.68
N LEU A 56 -1.08 -32.27 5.91
CA LEU A 56 -0.09 -33.34 6.05
C LEU A 56 -0.34 -34.21 7.28
N GLU A 57 -0.70 -33.62 8.42
CA GLU A 57 -1.10 -34.37 9.62
C GLU A 57 -2.37 -35.20 9.39
N ALA A 58 -3.39 -34.63 8.73
CA ALA A 58 -4.63 -35.33 8.43
C ALA A 58 -4.38 -36.58 7.58
N VAL A 59 -3.59 -36.44 6.51
CA VAL A 59 -3.19 -37.55 5.63
C VAL A 59 -2.31 -38.56 6.39
N ALA A 60 -1.39 -38.09 7.23
CA ALA A 60 -0.55 -38.96 8.05
C ALA A 60 -1.38 -39.83 8.99
N ARG A 61 -2.37 -39.24 9.65
CA ARG A 61 -3.28 -39.94 10.55
C ARG A 61 -4.13 -40.98 9.82
N GLU A 62 -4.65 -40.65 8.64
CA GLU A 62 -5.41 -41.59 7.81
C GLU A 62 -4.56 -42.80 7.38
N LYS A 63 -3.27 -42.57 7.10
CA LYS A 63 -2.34 -43.60 6.63
C LYS A 63 -1.56 -44.30 7.76
N GLY A 64 -1.93 -44.06 9.01
CA GLY A 64 -1.35 -44.75 10.18
C GLY A 64 0.00 -44.20 10.67
N TYR A 65 0.42 -43.02 10.22
CA TYR A 65 1.63 -42.32 10.69
C TYR A 65 1.32 -41.39 11.86
N GLY A 66 0.93 -41.96 13.01
CA GLY A 66 0.47 -41.20 14.18
C GLY A 66 1.49 -40.25 14.83
N ASP A 67 2.79 -40.50 14.64
CA ASP A 67 3.87 -39.66 15.20
C ASP A 67 4.11 -38.36 14.40
N MET A 68 3.50 -38.24 13.22
CA MET A 68 3.66 -37.10 12.33
C MET A 68 2.61 -36.02 12.62
N THR A 69 2.65 -35.49 13.85
CA THR A 69 1.75 -34.43 14.30
C THR A 69 2.09 -33.09 13.64
N ARG A 70 1.13 -32.17 13.66
CA ARG A 70 1.32 -30.79 13.17
C ARG A 70 2.56 -30.14 13.76
N GLU A 71 2.82 -30.29 15.06
CA GLU A 71 3.98 -29.70 15.74
C GLU A 71 5.29 -30.25 15.21
N ASN A 72 5.37 -31.56 14.95
CA ASN A 72 6.56 -32.20 14.41
C ASN A 72 6.81 -31.79 12.95
N ILE A 73 5.75 -31.71 12.14
CA ILE A 73 5.80 -31.24 10.75
C ILE A 73 6.25 -29.77 10.71
N LYS A 74 5.63 -28.90 11.54
CA LYS A 74 6.00 -27.49 11.65
C LYS A 74 7.46 -27.34 12.07
N ARG A 75 7.92 -28.08 13.09
CA ARG A 75 9.31 -28.05 13.53
C ARG A 75 10.29 -28.47 12.43
N ALA A 76 9.94 -29.49 11.64
CA ALA A 76 10.77 -29.94 10.53
C ALA A 76 10.85 -28.90 9.40
N PHE A 77 9.73 -28.24 9.06
CA PHE A 77 9.74 -27.15 8.09
C PHE A 77 10.52 -25.93 8.58
N LEU A 78 10.37 -25.55 9.86
CA LEU A 78 11.15 -24.45 10.45
C LEU A 78 12.67 -24.75 10.49
N GLY A 79 13.06 -26.02 10.50
CA GLY A 79 14.45 -26.45 10.41
C GLY A 79 15.05 -26.39 8.99
N CYS A 80 14.27 -26.05 7.96
CA CYS A 80 14.76 -25.96 6.58
C CYS A 80 15.65 -24.71 6.37
N GLU A 81 16.72 -24.87 5.60
CA GLU A 81 17.76 -23.83 5.42
C GLU A 81 17.28 -22.57 4.73
N ASP A 82 16.22 -22.68 3.94
CA ASP A 82 15.58 -21.63 3.14
C ASP A 82 14.33 -21.05 3.81
N VAL A 83 13.85 -21.67 4.89
CA VAL A 83 12.80 -21.10 5.74
C VAL A 83 13.42 -20.04 6.64
N ILE A 84 12.83 -18.86 6.62
CA ILE A 84 13.27 -17.69 7.38
C ILE A 84 12.34 -17.58 8.60
N PRO A 85 12.86 -17.67 9.84
CA PRO A 85 12.05 -17.39 11.03
C PRO A 85 11.56 -15.94 10.99
N ALA A 86 10.43 -15.65 11.68
CA ALA A 86 9.72 -14.38 11.57
C ALA A 86 10.63 -13.14 11.80
N ASP A 87 11.60 -13.25 12.72
CA ASP A 87 12.57 -12.20 13.04
C ASP A 87 13.45 -11.78 11.85
N ARG A 88 13.89 -12.75 11.04
CA ARG A 88 14.76 -12.53 9.88
C ARG A 88 14.00 -12.11 8.64
N GLU A 89 12.71 -12.44 8.55
CA GLU A 89 11.82 -11.95 7.50
C GLU A 89 11.52 -10.47 7.72
N SER A 90 11.25 -10.07 8.96
CA SER A 90 11.10 -8.66 9.35
C SER A 90 12.33 -7.84 9.00
N MET A 91 13.55 -8.33 9.26
CA MET A 91 14.77 -7.63 8.86
C MET A 91 14.89 -7.46 7.34
N ARG A 92 14.54 -8.49 6.55
CA ARG A 92 14.53 -8.39 5.08
C ARG A 92 13.52 -7.34 4.60
N GLN A 93 12.33 -7.34 5.19
CA GLN A 93 11.27 -6.39 4.84
C GLN A 93 11.67 -4.96 5.20
N ASN A 94 12.15 -4.74 6.42
CA ASN A 94 12.65 -3.44 6.88
C ASN A 94 13.78 -2.94 5.98
N PHE A 95 14.73 -3.82 5.61
CA PHE A 95 15.78 -3.48 4.66
C PHE A 95 15.24 -3.06 3.28
N ASN A 96 14.27 -3.79 2.73
CA ASN A 96 13.65 -3.43 1.45
C ASN A 96 12.88 -2.10 1.52
N THR A 97 12.20 -1.83 2.64
CA THR A 97 11.51 -0.56 2.88
C THR A 97 12.51 0.58 2.97
N LEU A 98 13.61 0.42 3.72
CA LEU A 98 14.67 1.43 3.85
C LEU A 98 15.26 1.81 2.49
N ILE A 99 15.59 0.82 1.66
CA ILE A 99 16.13 1.05 0.32
C ILE A 99 15.16 1.85 -0.55
N SER A 100 13.87 1.54 -0.45
CA SER A 100 12.83 2.15 -1.30
C SER A 100 12.46 3.56 -0.84
N ALA A 101 12.33 3.77 0.48
CA ALA A 101 11.95 5.06 1.06
C ALA A 101 13.04 6.13 0.89
N LEU A 102 14.31 5.73 0.89
CA LEU A 102 15.46 6.63 0.80
C LEU A 102 16.13 6.65 -0.57
N ASP A 103 15.50 6.03 -1.58
CA ASP A 103 16.03 5.85 -2.94
C ASP A 103 17.52 5.43 -2.95
N ILE A 104 17.89 4.46 -2.10
CA ILE A 104 19.29 4.08 -1.91
C ILE A 104 19.81 3.40 -3.18
N ASN A 105 20.86 3.98 -3.76
CA ASN A 105 21.58 3.37 -4.86
C ASN A 105 22.35 2.12 -4.40
N ILE A 106 21.76 0.95 -4.65
CA ILE A 106 22.29 -0.36 -4.22
C ILE A 106 23.71 -0.60 -4.75
N LYS A 107 24.02 -0.19 -5.98
CA LYS A 107 25.37 -0.38 -6.55
C LYS A 107 26.41 0.41 -5.79
N ARG A 108 26.06 1.64 -5.37
CA ARG A 108 26.93 2.49 -4.55
C ARG A 108 27.08 1.90 -3.14
N MET A 109 25.97 1.55 -2.50
CA MET A 109 25.99 0.93 -1.17
C MET A 109 26.89 -0.33 -1.17
N CYS A 110 26.70 -1.23 -2.13
CA CYS A 110 27.48 -2.48 -2.25
C CYS A 110 29.00 -2.24 -2.32
N LYS A 111 29.45 -1.19 -3.01
CA LYS A 111 30.87 -0.82 -3.08
C LYS A 111 31.43 -0.42 -1.71
N GLU A 112 30.63 0.20 -0.86
CA GLU A 112 31.06 0.67 0.46
C GLU A 112 30.93 -0.39 1.55
N ILE A 113 29.88 -1.23 1.50
CA ILE A 113 29.65 -2.28 2.50
C ILE A 113 30.41 -3.58 2.20
N ASN A 114 31.19 -3.61 1.10
CA ASN A 114 31.95 -4.77 0.63
C ASN A 114 31.08 -6.04 0.43
N TYR A 115 29.87 -5.85 -0.11
CA TYR A 115 29.01 -6.93 -0.57
C TYR A 115 28.88 -6.88 -2.09
N ASP A 116 28.83 -8.04 -2.74
CA ASP A 116 28.52 -8.07 -4.16
C ASP A 116 27.03 -7.78 -4.40
N VAL A 117 26.75 -7.09 -5.50
CA VAL A 117 25.39 -6.67 -5.87
C VAL A 117 24.44 -7.87 -5.98
N SER A 118 24.91 -8.99 -6.53
CA SER A 118 24.08 -10.19 -6.72
C SER A 118 23.63 -10.80 -5.39
N THR A 119 24.50 -10.78 -4.38
CA THR A 119 24.21 -11.25 -3.02
C THR A 119 23.19 -10.37 -2.35
N VAL A 120 23.34 -9.05 -2.44
CA VAL A 120 22.36 -8.12 -1.87
C VAL A 120 20.99 -8.31 -2.53
N PHE A 121 20.91 -8.43 -3.86
CA PHE A 121 19.63 -8.73 -4.53
C PHE A 121 19.03 -10.07 -4.11
N ARG A 122 19.86 -11.11 -3.95
CA ARG A 122 19.39 -12.41 -3.46
C ARG A 122 18.87 -12.35 -2.03
N ILE A 123 19.47 -11.52 -1.17
CA ILE A 123 19.00 -11.23 0.20
C ILE A 123 17.67 -10.48 0.16
N ARG A 124 17.55 -9.42 -0.65
CA ARG A 124 16.31 -8.66 -0.85
C ARG A 124 15.14 -9.54 -1.29
N ASN A 125 15.41 -10.48 -2.19
CA ASN A 125 14.42 -11.42 -2.72
C ASN A 125 14.23 -12.66 -1.84
N GLY A 126 14.94 -12.79 -0.71
CA GLY A 126 14.83 -13.92 0.21
C GLY A 126 15.53 -15.20 -0.21
N THR A 127 16.09 -15.25 -1.41
CA THR A 127 16.78 -16.43 -1.97
C THR A 127 18.14 -16.72 -1.33
N ARG A 128 18.71 -15.78 -0.56
CA ARG A 128 19.99 -15.96 0.16
C ARG A 128 19.94 -15.28 1.53
N LYS A 129 20.54 -15.91 2.55
CA LYS A 129 20.72 -15.34 3.88
C LYS A 129 22.05 -14.57 3.96
N PRO A 130 22.11 -13.42 4.66
CA PRO A 130 23.39 -12.88 5.09
C PRO A 130 24.10 -13.91 5.96
N ALA A 131 25.39 -14.15 5.71
CA ALA A 131 26.17 -15.09 6.52
C ALA A 131 26.26 -14.63 7.99
N ASP A 132 26.29 -13.31 8.17
CA ASP A 132 26.31 -12.62 9.45
C ASP A 132 25.29 -11.46 9.39
N PRO A 133 24.07 -11.66 9.92
CA PRO A 133 23.01 -10.66 9.92
C PRO A 133 23.39 -9.38 10.67
N GLU A 134 24.11 -9.49 11.79
CA GLU A 134 24.53 -8.35 12.62
C GLU A 134 25.50 -7.48 11.85
N ARG A 135 26.51 -8.10 11.23
CA ARG A 135 27.48 -7.38 10.40
C ARG A 135 26.85 -6.79 9.14
N PHE A 136 25.88 -7.48 8.54
CA PHE A 136 25.14 -6.97 7.38
C PHE A 136 24.32 -5.73 7.74
N VAL A 137 23.56 -5.78 8.83
CA VAL A 137 22.78 -4.64 9.34
C VAL A 137 23.69 -3.48 9.73
N ALA A 138 24.76 -3.75 10.47
CA ALA A 138 25.72 -2.71 10.84
C ALA A 138 26.33 -2.01 9.61
N ALA A 139 26.61 -2.76 8.54
CA ALA A 139 27.14 -2.18 7.31
C ALA A 139 26.09 -1.29 6.59
N ILE A 140 24.84 -1.74 6.49
CA ILE A 140 23.74 -0.97 5.89
C ILE A 140 23.44 0.29 6.71
N ALA A 141 23.28 0.15 8.02
CA ALA A 141 23.01 1.26 8.91
C ALA A 141 24.15 2.27 8.89
N GLY A 142 25.40 1.81 8.89
CA GLY A 142 26.57 2.68 8.83
C GLY A 142 26.66 3.44 7.51
N PHE A 143 26.35 2.80 6.38
CA PHE A 143 26.25 3.48 5.09
C PHE A 143 25.14 4.53 5.11
N THR A 144 23.93 4.13 5.50
CA THR A 144 22.73 4.97 5.48
C THR A 144 22.91 6.19 6.38
N ALA A 145 23.43 6.02 7.59
CA ALA A 145 23.64 7.11 8.53
C ALA A 145 24.58 8.21 8.00
N ARG A 146 25.59 7.84 7.18
CA ARG A 146 26.57 8.77 6.59
C ARG A 146 26.10 9.44 5.31
N GLU A 147 25.23 8.79 4.55
CA GLU A 147 24.73 9.29 3.27
C GLU A 147 23.67 10.37 3.44
N LEU A 148 22.85 10.27 4.48
CA LEU A 148 21.80 11.22 4.78
C LEU A 148 22.41 12.51 5.32
N ARG A 149 22.36 13.59 4.55
CA ARG A 149 23.03 14.86 4.87
C ARG A 149 22.10 16.06 4.84
N THR A 150 20.93 15.91 4.22
CA THR A 150 19.95 16.98 4.11
C THR A 150 18.88 16.87 5.21
N PRO A 151 18.27 17.99 5.64
CA PRO A 151 17.17 17.96 6.60
C PRO A 151 15.99 17.09 6.13
N THR A 152 15.68 17.10 4.83
CA THR A 152 14.62 16.29 4.22
C THR A 152 14.89 14.79 4.34
N GLU A 153 16.13 14.36 4.08
CA GLU A 153 16.57 12.98 4.23
C GLU A 153 16.53 12.51 5.70
N ILE A 154 16.91 13.39 6.63
CA ILE A 154 16.85 13.13 8.06
C ILE A 154 15.40 12.99 8.51
N SER A 155 14.51 13.90 8.07
CA SER A 155 13.07 13.83 8.34
C SER A 155 12.45 12.53 7.82
N ALA A 156 12.78 12.12 6.58
CA ALA A 156 12.31 10.87 6.00
C ALA A 156 12.73 9.64 6.83
N VAL A 157 13.96 9.61 7.36
CA VAL A 157 14.41 8.53 8.26
C VAL A 157 13.77 8.60 9.64
N ALA A 158 13.62 9.78 10.21
CA ALA A 158 12.92 9.96 11.49
C ALA A 158 11.50 9.39 11.41
N GLN A 159 10.77 9.71 10.33
CA GLN A 159 9.43 9.17 10.07
C GLN A 159 9.44 7.66 9.86
N LEU A 160 10.37 7.14 9.04
CA LEU A 160 10.46 5.72 8.75
C LEU A 160 10.73 4.88 10.01
N VAL A 161 11.60 5.39 10.89
CA VAL A 161 11.99 4.68 12.12
C VAL A 161 11.06 4.98 13.30
N GLY A 162 10.25 6.03 13.21
CA GLY A 162 9.31 6.44 14.26
C GLY A 162 9.99 7.15 15.43
N CYS A 163 10.95 8.04 15.15
CA CYS A 163 11.65 8.85 16.16
C CYS A 163 11.59 10.35 15.82
N ASN A 164 11.96 11.22 16.75
CA ASN A 164 12.03 12.65 16.46
C ASN A 164 13.31 12.97 15.68
N GLU A 165 13.25 14.00 14.84
CA GLU A 165 14.42 14.46 14.07
C GLU A 165 15.60 14.83 14.97
N SER A 166 15.32 15.43 16.14
CA SER A 166 16.31 15.79 17.15
C SER A 166 17.07 14.58 17.73
N ASP A 167 16.49 13.39 17.65
CA ASP A 167 17.07 12.16 18.22
C ASP A 167 18.06 11.48 17.24
N ILE A 168 18.13 11.96 15.99
CA ILE A 168 18.96 11.40 14.91
C ILE A 168 19.80 12.45 14.16
N GLU A 169 19.99 13.64 14.76
CA GLU A 169 20.88 14.66 14.22
C GLU A 169 22.34 14.16 14.15
N ASP A 170 22.81 13.50 15.21
CA ASP A 170 24.15 12.91 15.25
C ASP A 170 24.20 11.60 14.44
N VAL A 171 25.28 11.42 13.68
CA VAL A 171 25.48 10.25 12.81
C VAL A 171 25.53 8.94 13.62
N SER A 172 26.09 8.97 14.84
CA SER A 172 26.19 7.80 15.71
C SER A 172 24.83 7.41 16.28
N GLN A 173 24.04 8.40 16.72
CA GLN A 173 22.67 8.20 17.19
C GLN A 173 21.78 7.64 16.07
N ARG A 174 21.86 8.24 14.88
CA ARG A 174 21.15 7.78 13.69
C ARG A 174 21.52 6.34 13.33
N TYR A 175 22.80 6.00 13.37
CA TYR A 175 23.28 4.64 13.16
C TYR A 175 22.63 3.65 14.13
N GLU A 176 22.61 3.96 15.43
CA GLU A 176 22.02 3.06 16.44
C GLU A 176 20.52 2.86 16.24
N VAL A 177 19.80 3.93 15.91
CA VAL A 177 18.36 3.92 15.67
C VAL A 177 18.02 3.09 14.43
N ILE A 178 18.75 3.26 13.32
CA ILE A 178 18.57 2.44 12.10
C ILE A 178 18.91 0.97 12.37
N CYS A 179 19.99 0.68 13.11
CA CYS A 179 20.34 -0.69 13.50
C CYS A 179 19.22 -1.38 14.29
N LYS A 180 18.68 -0.69 15.29
CA LYS A 180 17.56 -1.21 16.11
C LYS A 180 16.32 -1.47 15.26
N TRP A 181 15.99 -0.54 14.37
CA TRP A 181 14.83 -0.66 13.49
C TRP A 181 14.96 -1.78 12.44
N LEU A 182 16.15 -2.00 11.90
CA LEU A 182 16.39 -3.11 10.97
C LEU A 182 16.18 -4.49 11.62
N PHE A 183 16.25 -4.60 12.95
CA PHE A 183 15.99 -5.83 13.69
C PHE A 183 14.61 -5.90 14.35
N SER A 184 13.81 -4.84 14.31
CA SER A 184 12.52 -4.83 14.98
C SER A 184 11.42 -5.47 14.13
N ASP A 185 10.45 -6.08 14.81
CA ASP A 185 9.37 -6.86 14.22
C ASP A 185 8.21 -5.98 13.69
N HIS A 186 8.53 -4.90 12.97
CA HIS A 186 7.54 -3.97 12.40
C HIS A 186 6.81 -4.54 11.16
N ALA A 187 7.13 -5.74 10.69
CA ALA A 187 6.37 -6.44 9.64
C ALA A 187 4.89 -6.68 10.01
N ARG A 188 4.55 -6.72 11.31
CA ARG A 188 3.15 -6.75 11.77
C ARG A 188 2.49 -5.36 11.76
N GLN A 189 3.22 -4.31 12.16
CA GLN A 189 2.70 -2.93 12.13
C GLN A 189 2.60 -2.37 10.71
N SER A 190 3.49 -2.73 9.79
CA SER A 190 3.38 -2.35 8.38
C SER A 190 2.27 -3.10 7.64
N ARG A 191 1.86 -4.29 8.09
CA ARG A 191 0.60 -4.92 7.65
C ARG A 191 -0.61 -4.13 8.15
N GLU A 192 -0.62 -3.69 9.41
CA GLU A 192 -1.70 -2.84 9.91
C GLU A 192 -1.76 -1.44 9.24
N ILE A 193 -0.60 -0.87 8.88
CA ILE A 193 -0.51 0.43 8.18
C ILE A 193 -0.80 0.29 6.68
N LYS A 194 -0.39 -0.81 6.02
CA LYS A 194 -0.76 -1.10 4.61
C LYS A 194 -2.27 -1.37 4.43
N ASN A 195 -2.92 -1.91 5.45
CA ASN A 195 -4.35 -2.22 5.42
C ASN A 195 -5.25 -0.98 5.71
N GLY A 196 -4.68 0.19 6.01
CA GLY A 196 -5.45 1.33 6.53
C GLY A 196 -6.10 2.23 5.48
N GLY A 197 -5.39 2.52 4.38
CA GLY A 197 -5.77 3.57 3.41
C GLY A 197 -5.91 3.08 1.97
N ILE A 198 -4.91 2.34 1.45
CA ILE A 198 -4.93 1.88 0.06
C ILE A 198 -5.89 0.71 -0.13
N GLU A 199 -5.90 -0.28 0.76
CA GLU A 199 -6.87 -1.39 0.67
C GLU A 199 -8.30 -0.89 0.78
N LYS A 200 -8.61 0.02 1.72
CA LYS A 200 -9.95 0.63 1.82
C LYS A 200 -10.36 1.39 0.55
N PHE A 201 -9.42 2.09 -0.08
CA PHE A 201 -9.67 2.76 -1.35
C PHE A 201 -9.96 1.74 -2.47
N LEU A 202 -9.17 0.67 -2.55
CA LEU A 202 -9.38 -0.39 -3.54
C LEU A 202 -10.69 -1.13 -3.30
N ASP A 203 -11.03 -1.44 -2.05
CA ASP A 203 -12.32 -2.02 -1.66
C ASP A 203 -13.47 -1.10 -2.09
N LYS A 204 -13.38 0.21 -1.82
CA LYS A 204 -14.39 1.18 -2.28
C LYS A 204 -14.47 1.30 -3.80
N LEU A 205 -13.35 1.19 -4.49
CA LEU A 205 -13.32 1.21 -5.96
C LEU A 205 -13.98 -0.05 -6.54
N ASP A 206 -13.72 -1.22 -5.95
CA ASP A 206 -14.31 -2.50 -6.32
C ASP A 206 -15.82 -2.56 -5.98
N GLU A 207 -16.24 -1.93 -4.89
CA GLU A 207 -17.66 -1.81 -4.48
C GLU A 207 -18.45 -0.75 -5.29
N PHE A 208 -17.78 0.18 -5.98
CA PHE A 208 -18.46 1.30 -6.62
C PHE A 208 -19.24 0.89 -7.89
N ASP A 209 -20.57 0.97 -7.83
CA ASP A 209 -21.44 0.79 -8.99
C ASP A 209 -21.92 2.14 -9.56
N LEU A 210 -21.45 2.46 -10.77
CA LEU A 210 -21.83 3.67 -11.50
C LEU A 210 -23.34 3.78 -11.78
N ASN A 211 -24.03 2.67 -12.05
CA ASN A 211 -25.46 2.66 -12.35
C ASN A 211 -26.29 2.89 -11.08
N GLU A 212 -25.90 2.31 -9.94
CA GLU A 212 -26.54 2.61 -8.65
C GLU A 212 -26.34 4.08 -8.28
N TYR A 213 -25.13 4.59 -8.48
CA TYR A 213 -24.81 6.00 -8.25
C TYR A 213 -25.65 6.94 -9.12
N ILE A 214 -25.77 6.68 -10.43
CA ILE A 214 -26.62 7.46 -11.36
C ILE A 214 -28.10 7.45 -10.92
N LYS A 215 -28.61 6.29 -10.47
CA LYS A 215 -29.98 6.15 -9.94
C LYS A 215 -30.19 6.90 -8.63
N ALA A 216 -29.23 6.85 -7.71
CA ALA A 216 -29.30 7.50 -6.40
C ALA A 216 -29.40 9.04 -6.53
N ILE A 217 -28.67 9.62 -7.49
CA ILE A 217 -28.69 11.07 -7.77
C ILE A 217 -29.87 11.44 -8.69
N ARG A 218 -30.62 10.45 -9.19
CA ARG A 218 -31.72 10.63 -10.16
C ARG A 218 -31.26 11.43 -11.37
N PHE A 219 -30.13 11.02 -11.95
CA PHE A 219 -29.47 11.78 -13.01
C PHE A 219 -30.38 12.07 -14.19
N ASP A 220 -31.24 11.13 -14.55
CA ASP A 220 -32.19 11.25 -15.65
C ASP A 220 -33.26 12.34 -15.41
N GLU A 221 -33.68 12.54 -14.16
CA GLU A 221 -34.71 13.50 -13.78
C GLU A 221 -34.19 14.95 -13.66
N MET A 222 -32.87 15.15 -13.55
CA MET A 222 -32.27 16.48 -13.37
C MET A 222 -32.46 17.38 -14.58
N LYS A 223 -32.86 18.64 -14.39
CA LYS A 223 -32.90 19.64 -15.47
C LYS A 223 -31.85 20.71 -15.20
N VAL A 224 -30.97 20.95 -16.17
CA VAL A 224 -30.02 22.06 -16.11
C VAL A 224 -30.81 23.36 -16.37
N PRO A 225 -30.87 24.31 -15.42
CA PRO A 225 -31.62 25.55 -15.62
C PRO A 225 -30.94 26.43 -16.68
N ALA A 226 -31.68 26.81 -17.72
CA ALA A 226 -31.26 27.82 -18.69
C ALA A 226 -32.00 29.12 -18.39
N LEU A 227 -31.37 30.04 -17.67
CA LEU A 227 -31.95 31.34 -17.32
C LEU A 227 -30.91 32.45 -17.61
N PRO A 228 -31.33 33.65 -18.02
CA PRO A 228 -30.41 34.76 -18.22
C PRO A 228 -30.12 35.44 -16.86
N PHE A 229 -29.03 35.06 -16.20
CA PHE A 229 -28.54 35.76 -15.01
C PHE A 229 -27.21 36.47 -15.31
N GLN A 230 -27.02 37.62 -14.68
CA GLN A 230 -25.69 38.20 -14.51
C GLN A 230 -25.04 37.52 -13.31
N LEU A 231 -23.93 36.83 -13.56
CA LEU A 231 -23.09 36.30 -12.49
C LEU A 231 -22.30 37.47 -11.87
N PRO A 232 -22.13 37.53 -10.54
CA PRO A 232 -21.29 38.54 -9.91
C PRO A 232 -19.86 38.45 -10.47
N VAL A 233 -19.25 39.61 -10.75
CA VAL A 233 -17.93 39.69 -11.39
C VAL A 233 -16.81 39.24 -10.44
N SER A 234 -16.97 39.44 -9.13
CA SER A 234 -16.01 39.03 -8.11
C SER A 234 -16.65 38.96 -6.72
N LYS A 235 -16.24 38.00 -5.90
CA LYS A 235 -16.59 37.88 -4.48
C LYS A 235 -15.39 37.28 -3.72
N SER A 236 -15.15 37.74 -2.50
CA SER A 236 -14.10 37.21 -1.62
C SER A 236 -14.73 36.43 -0.48
N TYR A 237 -14.07 35.35 -0.06
CA TYR A 237 -14.53 34.42 0.95
C TYR A 237 -13.39 34.21 1.97
N PHE A 238 -13.73 34.09 3.25
CA PHE A 238 -12.76 33.98 4.34
C PHE A 238 -13.10 32.82 5.28
N GLY A 239 -12.10 31.96 5.53
CA GLY A 239 -12.23 30.80 6.40
C GLY A 239 -12.95 29.62 5.74
N ILE A 240 -12.76 28.42 6.30
CA ILE A 240 -13.17 27.15 5.66
C ILE A 240 -14.64 27.10 5.25
N LYS A 241 -15.54 27.66 6.08
CA LYS A 241 -16.98 27.67 5.81
C LYS A 241 -17.35 28.50 4.59
N GLU A 242 -16.81 29.70 4.46
CA GLU A 242 -17.06 30.54 3.29
C GLU A 242 -16.34 30.00 2.06
N MET A 243 -15.19 29.34 2.22
CA MET A 243 -14.50 28.68 1.11
C MET A 243 -15.32 27.50 0.56
N MET A 244 -15.97 26.71 1.41
CA MET A 244 -16.95 25.70 0.97
C MET A 244 -18.12 26.35 0.20
N GLU A 245 -18.65 27.48 0.68
CA GLU A 245 -19.66 28.24 -0.07
C GLU A 245 -19.12 28.74 -1.42
N SER A 246 -17.83 29.08 -1.51
CA SER A 246 -17.20 29.52 -2.75
C SER A 246 -17.14 28.42 -3.81
N GLU A 247 -16.87 27.17 -3.42
CA GLU A 247 -16.96 26.00 -4.32
C GLU A 247 -18.39 25.86 -4.86
N LEU A 248 -19.40 25.93 -3.99
CA LEU A 248 -20.80 25.79 -4.42
C LEU A 248 -21.24 26.93 -5.34
N ASP A 249 -20.82 28.17 -5.05
CA ASP A 249 -21.06 29.34 -5.89
C ASP A 249 -20.36 29.18 -7.25
N PHE A 250 -19.13 28.65 -7.28
CA PHE A 250 -18.39 28.32 -8.50
C PHE A 250 -19.11 27.27 -9.34
N LEU A 251 -19.49 26.13 -8.74
CA LEU A 251 -20.22 25.05 -9.42
C LEU A 251 -21.52 25.60 -10.05
N LYS A 252 -22.27 26.39 -9.27
CA LYS A 252 -23.50 27.03 -9.74
C LYS A 252 -23.22 27.98 -10.90
N ALA A 253 -22.23 28.86 -10.79
CA ALA A 253 -21.86 29.78 -11.86
C ALA A 253 -21.47 29.05 -13.15
N THR A 254 -20.71 27.98 -13.03
CA THR A 254 -20.21 27.17 -14.16
C THR A 254 -21.33 26.41 -14.86
N VAL A 255 -22.22 25.76 -14.12
CA VAL A 255 -23.41 25.08 -14.67
C VAL A 255 -24.30 26.08 -15.43
N LEU A 256 -24.48 27.28 -14.85
CA LEU A 256 -25.36 28.32 -15.38
C LEU A 256 -24.77 29.16 -16.51
N SER A 257 -23.44 29.12 -16.68
CA SER A 257 -22.73 29.83 -17.75
C SER A 257 -23.16 29.34 -19.14
N ARG A 258 -23.05 30.20 -20.16
CA ARG A 258 -23.22 29.80 -21.57
C ARG A 258 -22.00 29.06 -22.14
N SER A 259 -20.86 29.11 -21.44
CA SER A 259 -19.64 28.43 -21.86
C SER A 259 -19.77 26.92 -21.73
N ASN A 260 -19.21 26.22 -22.71
CA ASN A 260 -19.00 24.76 -22.71
C ASN A 260 -17.50 24.40 -22.75
N GLU A 261 -16.62 25.36 -22.49
CA GLU A 261 -15.19 25.11 -22.36
C GLU A 261 -14.89 24.18 -21.17
N PRO A 262 -13.77 23.44 -21.21
CA PRO A 262 -13.35 22.61 -20.09
C PRO A 262 -13.22 23.41 -18.79
N VAL A 263 -13.61 22.79 -17.68
CA VAL A 263 -13.49 23.35 -16.33
C VAL A 263 -12.18 22.86 -15.73
N ILE A 264 -11.30 23.79 -15.38
CA ILE A 264 -10.04 23.48 -14.70
C ILE A 264 -10.19 23.88 -13.24
N MET A 265 -9.95 22.92 -12.35
CA MET A 265 -10.15 23.08 -10.92
C MET A 265 -8.86 22.75 -10.18
N TYR A 266 -8.49 23.62 -9.25
CA TYR A 266 -7.40 23.44 -8.30
C TYR A 266 -7.89 23.94 -6.95
N SER A 267 -7.68 23.14 -5.90
CA SER A 267 -8.08 23.47 -4.54
C SER A 267 -7.07 22.88 -3.55
N ASP A 268 -6.57 23.74 -2.69
CA ASP A 268 -5.70 23.45 -1.55
C ASP A 268 -6.48 23.38 -0.23
N MET A 269 -7.81 23.36 -0.29
CA MET A 269 -8.65 23.26 0.90
C MET A 269 -8.43 21.93 1.64
N PRO A 270 -8.45 21.94 2.99
CA PRO A 270 -8.38 20.72 3.79
C PRO A 270 -9.56 19.77 3.52
N MET A 271 -9.28 18.60 2.93
CA MET A 271 -10.30 17.62 2.54
C MET A 271 -11.06 17.06 3.75
N LYS A 272 -10.35 16.77 4.84
CA LYS A 272 -10.94 16.22 6.07
C LYS A 272 -12.03 17.13 6.65
N GLU A 273 -11.77 18.44 6.73
CA GLU A 273 -12.74 19.41 7.28
C GLU A 273 -14.00 19.51 6.41
N MET A 274 -13.86 19.36 5.09
CA MET A 274 -15.00 19.34 4.17
C MET A 274 -15.79 18.03 4.23
N ALA A 275 -15.10 16.90 4.42
CA ALA A 275 -15.73 15.59 4.55
C ALA A 275 -16.52 15.45 5.86
N ASP A 276 -16.10 16.15 6.92
CA ASP A 276 -16.80 16.18 8.21
C ASP A 276 -18.13 16.99 8.16
N ASP A 277 -18.32 17.85 7.15
CA ASP A 277 -19.60 18.54 6.97
C ASP A 277 -20.67 17.58 6.38
N PRO A 278 -21.84 17.42 7.03
CA PRO A 278 -22.84 16.42 6.63
C PRO A 278 -23.58 16.77 5.33
N GLU A 279 -23.52 18.01 4.87
CA GLU A 279 -24.31 18.54 3.76
C GLU A 279 -23.48 18.99 2.57
N PHE A 280 -22.26 19.49 2.80
CA PHE A 280 -21.39 20.00 1.75
C PHE A 280 -21.03 18.94 0.70
N PRO A 281 -20.57 17.72 1.04
CA PRO A 281 -20.23 16.70 0.04
C PRO A 281 -21.40 16.36 -0.89
N LYS A 282 -22.63 16.34 -0.36
CA LYS A 282 -23.84 16.08 -1.16
C LYS A 282 -24.10 17.21 -2.16
N LYS A 283 -23.99 18.47 -1.71
CA LYS A 283 -24.19 19.66 -2.57
C LYS A 283 -23.11 19.79 -3.62
N TRP A 284 -21.85 19.55 -3.22
CA TRP A 284 -20.71 19.53 -4.12
C TRP A 284 -20.89 18.47 -5.20
N MET A 285 -21.20 17.24 -4.80
CA MET A 285 -21.45 16.13 -5.72
C MET A 285 -22.59 16.41 -6.70
N PHE A 286 -23.68 17.04 -6.22
CA PHE A 286 -24.78 17.45 -7.06
C PHE A 286 -24.37 18.51 -8.10
N GLY A 287 -23.52 19.47 -7.72
CA GLY A 287 -22.97 20.45 -8.66
C GLY A 287 -22.07 19.81 -9.73
N MET A 288 -21.20 18.89 -9.32
CA MET A 288 -20.36 18.11 -10.22
C MET A 288 -21.18 17.30 -11.23
N ALA A 289 -22.21 16.62 -10.75
CA ALA A 289 -23.18 15.90 -11.58
C ALA A 289 -23.85 16.81 -12.62
N LEU A 290 -24.26 18.02 -12.25
CA LEU A 290 -24.85 18.97 -13.20
C LEU A 290 -23.86 19.47 -14.26
N MET A 291 -22.58 19.63 -13.91
CA MET A 291 -21.54 19.98 -14.88
C MET A 291 -21.33 18.87 -15.91
N LEU A 292 -21.27 17.61 -15.46
CA LEU A 292 -21.21 16.45 -16.34
C LEU A 292 -22.47 16.33 -17.21
N LYS A 293 -23.67 16.53 -16.64
CA LYS A 293 -24.93 16.52 -17.39
C LYS A 293 -24.98 17.59 -18.47
N LYS A 294 -24.37 18.74 -18.21
CA LYS A 294 -24.21 19.82 -19.19
C LYS A 294 -23.24 19.45 -20.32
N GLY A 295 -22.42 18.42 -20.15
CA GLY A 295 -21.42 17.96 -21.11
C GLY A 295 -20.06 18.64 -20.96
N LEU A 296 -19.76 19.20 -19.77
CA LEU A 296 -18.47 19.83 -19.51
C LEU A 296 -17.39 18.78 -19.26
N HIS A 297 -16.20 19.01 -19.82
CA HIS A 297 -15.00 18.26 -19.46
C HIS A 297 -14.39 18.84 -18.21
N LEU A 298 -14.07 17.99 -17.24
CA LEU A 298 -13.52 18.41 -15.95
C LEU A 298 -12.04 18.04 -15.88
N CYS A 299 -11.19 19.01 -15.52
CA CYS A 299 -9.77 18.81 -15.28
C CYS A 299 -9.47 19.16 -13.81
N GLN A 300 -9.20 18.15 -13.00
CA GLN A 300 -8.80 18.35 -11.61
C GLN A 300 -7.29 18.31 -11.48
N ILE A 301 -6.73 19.36 -10.88
CA ILE A 301 -5.33 19.44 -10.47
C ILE A 301 -5.26 19.09 -8.98
N HIS A 302 -4.62 17.95 -8.65
CA HIS A 302 -4.39 17.58 -7.25
C HIS A 302 -3.05 18.14 -6.77
N ASN A 303 -3.06 18.73 -5.57
CA ASN A 303 -1.84 19.11 -4.85
C ASN A 303 -1.20 17.83 -4.26
N LEU A 304 0.06 17.55 -4.57
CA LEU A 304 0.79 16.40 -4.04
C LEU A 304 1.39 16.65 -2.65
N ASP A 305 1.49 17.91 -2.22
CA ASP A 305 1.94 18.32 -0.89
C ASP A 305 0.80 18.22 0.14
N ARG A 306 0.28 17.00 0.32
CA ARG A 306 -0.75 16.68 1.32
C ARG A 306 -0.52 15.29 1.92
N SER A 307 -1.11 15.04 3.09
CA SER A 307 -1.02 13.73 3.74
C SER A 307 -1.58 12.62 2.83
N LEU A 308 -1.07 11.39 2.97
CA LEU A 308 -1.58 10.24 2.20
C LEU A 308 -3.09 10.07 2.42
N ASP A 309 -3.56 10.20 3.66
CA ASP A 309 -4.99 10.06 3.99
C ASP A 309 -5.85 11.13 3.29
N ASP A 310 -5.41 12.39 3.25
CA ASP A 310 -6.12 13.46 2.53
C ASP A 310 -6.08 13.26 1.01
N MET A 311 -5.00 12.70 0.48
CA MET A 311 -4.88 12.36 -0.93
C MET A 311 -5.83 11.22 -1.31
N MET A 312 -5.89 10.16 -0.49
CA MET A 312 -6.81 9.04 -0.72
C MET A 312 -8.26 9.51 -0.67
N LEU A 313 -8.66 10.31 0.34
CA LEU A 313 -10.01 10.90 0.43
C LEU A 313 -10.36 11.78 -0.78
N GLY A 314 -9.39 12.56 -1.24
CA GLY A 314 -9.53 13.35 -2.47
C GLY A 314 -9.78 12.46 -3.69
N LEU A 315 -9.00 11.39 -3.87
CA LEU A 315 -9.18 10.46 -4.98
C LEU A 315 -10.52 9.70 -4.91
N GLU A 316 -10.93 9.24 -3.71
CA GLU A 316 -12.23 8.57 -3.50
C GLU A 316 -13.39 9.44 -3.95
N SER A 317 -13.37 10.73 -3.59
CA SER A 317 -14.43 11.68 -3.90
C SER A 317 -14.62 11.89 -5.41
N TRP A 318 -13.59 11.59 -6.21
CA TRP A 318 -13.59 11.77 -7.66
C TRP A 318 -13.86 10.48 -8.45
N ILE A 319 -13.90 9.31 -7.81
CA ILE A 319 -14.21 8.02 -8.47
C ILE A 319 -15.44 8.11 -9.38
N PRO A 320 -16.58 8.67 -8.94
CA PRO A 320 -17.77 8.72 -9.78
C PRO A 320 -17.55 9.53 -11.07
N MET A 321 -16.75 10.60 -11.00
CA MET A 321 -16.46 11.47 -12.13
C MET A 321 -15.53 10.76 -13.13
N TYR A 322 -14.50 10.07 -12.66
CA TYR A 322 -13.58 9.32 -13.52
C TYR A 322 -14.28 8.20 -14.29
N MET A 323 -15.21 7.51 -13.62
CA MET A 323 -16.00 6.45 -14.24
C MET A 323 -16.91 6.94 -15.38
N THR A 324 -17.19 8.25 -15.48
CA THR A 324 -17.94 8.83 -16.61
C THR A 324 -17.10 9.04 -17.87
N GLY A 325 -15.77 8.99 -17.77
CA GLY A 325 -14.84 9.29 -18.88
C GLY A 325 -14.79 10.77 -19.31
N GLN A 326 -15.49 11.66 -18.59
CA GLN A 326 -15.53 13.10 -18.87
C GLN A 326 -14.63 13.93 -17.92
N ALA A 327 -14.02 13.27 -16.93
CA ALA A 327 -13.06 13.87 -16.01
C ALA A 327 -11.63 13.36 -16.29
N PHE A 328 -10.69 14.28 -16.30
CA PHE A 328 -9.25 14.02 -16.43
C PHE A 328 -8.52 14.58 -15.22
N THR A 329 -7.44 13.90 -14.83
CA THR A 329 -6.62 14.29 -13.69
C THR A 329 -5.25 14.77 -14.17
N ALA A 330 -4.81 15.91 -13.64
CA ALA A 330 -3.42 16.33 -13.72
C ALA A 330 -2.83 16.35 -12.31
N MET A 331 -1.58 15.93 -12.18
CA MET A 331 -0.83 16.07 -10.93
C MET A 331 0.18 17.19 -11.11
N ALA A 332 0.22 18.12 -10.15
CA ALA A 332 1.16 19.22 -10.17
C ALA A 332 2.00 19.20 -8.89
N ASP A 333 3.32 19.14 -9.06
CA ASP A 333 4.28 19.47 -8.00
C ASP A 333 4.30 21.00 -7.89
N ILE A 334 3.83 21.53 -6.76
CA ILE A 334 4.01 22.94 -6.45
C ILE A 334 5.38 23.05 -5.79
N ILE A 335 6.32 23.65 -6.52
CA ILE A 335 7.70 23.92 -6.09
C ILE A 335 7.72 24.98 -4.99
#